data_AF-A0A2E1AQJ8-F1
#
_entry.id   AF-A0A2E1AQJ8-F1
#
_cell.length_a   1.000
_cell.length_b   1.000
_cell.length_c   1.000
_cell.angle_alpha   90.00
_cell.angle_beta   90.00
_cell.angle_gamma   90.00
#
_symmetry.space_group_name_H-M   'P 1'
#
loop_
_entity.id
_entity.type
_entity.pdbx_description
1 polymer ?
#
loop_
_entity_poly.entity_id
_entity_poly.type
_entity_poly.pdbx_seq_one_letter_code
_entity_poly.pdbx_strand_id
1 'polypeptide(L)' 'MTDLGLYLAKKSINKAEVARRTGISKSRISQLSSNPTTKLRAEELYLISLAIAIDPCEVMKELYGKVKLPN' A
#
# COMPACT_ATOMS: atom_id res chain seq x y z
N MET A 1 1.31 10.66 -7.06
CA MET A 1 0.68 9.39 -6.64
C MET A 1 1.80 8.43 -6.30
N THR A 2 1.71 7.71 -5.19
CA THR A 2 2.76 6.78 -4.74
C THR A 2 2.66 5.45 -5.50
N ASP A 3 3.69 4.62 -5.41
CA ASP A 3 3.68 3.25 -5.97
C ASP A 3 2.50 2.44 -5.42
N LEU A 4 2.16 2.62 -4.14
CA LEU A 4 0.96 2.02 -3.54
C LEU A 4 -0.32 2.54 -4.19
N GLY A 5 -0.43 3.85 -4.40
CA GLY A 5 -1.60 4.44 -5.06
C GLY A 5 -1.78 3.95 -6.50
N LEU A 6 -0.68 3.80 -7.24
CA LEU A 6 -0.65 3.21 -8.59
C LEU A 6 -1.03 1.73 -8.56
N TYR A 7 -0.50 0.97 -7.61
CA TYR A 7 -0.82 -0.45 -7.44
C TYR A 7 -2.31 -0.68 -7.18
N LEU A 8 -2.89 0.07 -6.25
CA LEU A 8 -4.32 -0.01 -5.93
C LEU A 8 -5.19 0.42 -7.11
N ALA A 9 -4.80 1.47 -7.84
CA ALA A 9 -5.53 1.91 -9.03
C ALA A 9 -5.48 0.87 -10.17
N LYS A 10 -4.29 0.29 -10.43
CA LYS A 10 -4.08 -0.74 -11.46
C LYS A 10 -4.91 -2.00 -11.19
N LYS A 11 -5.12 -2.36 -9.93
CA LYS A 11 -5.95 -3.50 -9.52
C LYS A 11 -7.42 -3.14 -9.26
N SER A 12 -7.85 -1.91 -9.57
CA SER A 12 -9.21 -1.41 -9.32
C SER A 12 -9.68 -1.61 -7.86
N ILE A 13 -8.75 -1.54 -6.90
CA ILE A 13 -9.04 -1.74 -5.49
C ILE A 13 -9.70 -0.49 -4.92
N ASN A 14 -10.83 -0.65 -4.24
CA ASN A 14 -11.50 0.45 -3.56
C ASN A 14 -10.81 0.81 -2.24
N LYS A 15 -10.23 2.02 -2.18
CA LYS A 15 -9.55 2.56 -0.99
C LYS A 15 -10.45 2.59 0.26
N ALA A 16 -11.75 2.83 0.10
CA ALA A 16 -12.69 2.85 1.21
C ALA A 16 -12.92 1.46 1.81
N GLU A 17 -12.90 0.42 0.97
CA GLU A 17 -13.04 -0.96 1.40
C GLU A 17 -11.78 -1.43 2.14
N VAL A 18 -10.59 -1.08 1.62
CA VAL A 18 -9.32 -1.35 2.31
C VAL A 18 -9.30 -0.68 3.68
N ALA A 19 -9.70 0.60 3.77
CA ALA A 19 -9.76 1.31 5.05
C ALA A 19 -10.68 0.61 6.07
N ARG A 20 -11.85 0.12 5.61
CA ARG A 20 -12.81 -0.61 6.45
C ARG A 20 -12.25 -1.95 6.93
N ARG A 21 -11.60 -2.73 6.05
CA ARG A 21 -11.07 -4.06 6.37
C ARG A 21 -9.79 -4.03 7.21
N THR A 22 -8.95 -3.02 7.01
CA THR A 22 -7.66 -2.88 7.70
C THR A 22 -7.76 -2.12 9.03
N GLY A 23 -8.85 -1.39 9.27
CA GLY A 23 -8.95 -0.46 10.39
C GLY A 23 -8.13 0.84 10.20
N ILE A 24 -7.45 0.99 9.06
CA ILE A 24 -6.69 2.21 8.73
C ILE A 24 -7.66 3.31 8.32
N SER A 25 -7.48 4.52 8.84
CA SER A 25 -8.36 5.64 8.50
C SER A 25 -8.34 5.96 7.00
N LYS A 26 -9.48 6.37 6.45
CA LYS A 26 -9.60 6.78 5.03
C LYS A 26 -8.61 7.89 4.67
N SER A 27 -8.37 8.82 5.60
CA SER A 27 -7.38 9.90 5.44
C SER A 27 -5.97 9.34 5.30
N ARG A 28 -5.59 8.38 6.16
CA ARG A 28 -4.28 7.73 6.11
C ARG A 28 -4.06 6.94 4.81
N ILE A 29 -5.05 6.16 4.35
CA ILE A 29 -4.96 5.45 3.05
C ILE A 29 -4.81 6.44 1.88
N SER A 30 -5.52 7.56 1.94
CA SER A 30 -5.39 8.63 0.94
C SER A 30 -3.99 9.24 0.95
N GLN A 31 -3.44 9.55 2.13
CA GLN A 31 -2.06 10.03 2.28
C GLN A 31 -1.05 9.01 1.74
N LEU A 32 -1.17 7.74 2.12
CA LEU A 32 -0.28 6.66 1.64
C LEU A 32 -0.34 6.47 0.12
N SER A 33 -1.48 6.75 -0.51
CA SER A 33 -1.66 6.62 -1.97
C SER A 33 -1.23 7.88 -2.75
N SER A 34 -1.32 9.05 -2.14
CA SER A 34 -1.21 10.33 -2.85
C SER A 34 0.08 11.08 -2.52
N ASN A 35 0.58 10.96 -1.29
CA ASN A 35 1.72 11.72 -0.80
C ASN A 35 3.02 10.89 -0.81
N PRO A 36 3.99 11.21 -1.70
CA PRO A 36 5.25 10.48 -1.81
C PRO A 36 6.17 10.58 -0.58
N THR A 37 5.96 11.57 0.30
CA THR A 37 6.76 11.70 1.53
C THR A 37 6.22 10.83 2.67
N THR A 38 5.02 10.29 2.52
CA THR A 38 4.41 9.45 3.55
C THR A 38 4.99 8.04 3.45
N LYS A 39 5.73 7.63 4.49
CA LYS A 39 6.26 6.27 4.58
C LYS A 39 5.13 5.30 4.92
N LEU A 40 5.01 4.25 4.10
CA LEU A 40 4.19 3.08 4.37
C LEU A 40 4.91 2.19 5.38
N ARG A 41 4.26 1.87 6.50
CA ARG A 41 4.81 0.95 7.49
C ARG A 41 4.61 -0.49 7.05
N ALA A 42 5.48 -1.39 7.52
CA ALA A 42 5.36 -2.82 7.21
C ALA A 42 4.02 -3.42 7.69
N GLU A 43 3.54 -3.00 8.87
CA GLU A 43 2.23 -3.38 9.39
C GLU A 43 1.08 -2.92 8.48
N GLU A 44 1.12 -1.66 8.04
CA GLU A 44 0.12 -1.11 7.10
C GLU A 44 0.13 -1.87 5.78
N LEU A 45 1.31 -2.16 5.24
CA LEU A 45 1.48 -2.96 4.02
C LEU A 45 0.85 -4.35 4.21
N TYR A 46 1.15 -5.02 5.32
CA TYR A 46 0.67 -6.36 5.61
C TYR A 46 -0.86 -6.39 5.70
N LEU A 47 -1.46 -5.48 6.47
CA LEU A 47 -2.91 -5.39 6.59
C LEU A 47 -3.58 -5.08 5.25
N ILE A 48 -3.03 -4.13 4.48
CA ILE A 48 -3.55 -3.79 3.14
C ILE A 48 -3.50 -5.03 2.23
N SER A 49 -2.41 -5.79 2.27
CA SER A 49 -2.23 -7.01 1.47
C SER A 49 -3.27 -8.08 1.83
N LEU A 50 -3.50 -8.31 3.12
CA LEU A 50 -4.56 -9.21 3.59
C LEU A 50 -5.96 -8.72 3.18
N ALA A 51 -6.21 -7.41 3.23
CA ALA A 51 -7.48 -6.81 2.84
C ALA A 51 -7.77 -6.93 1.34
N ILE A 52 -6.73 -7.04 0.51
CA ILE A 52 -6.88 -7.27 -0.94
C ILE A 52 -6.70 -8.74 -1.33
N ALA A 53 -6.55 -9.64 -0.35
CA ALA A 53 -6.33 -11.07 -0.54
C ALA A 53 -5.11 -11.40 -1.43
N ILE A 54 -4.02 -10.64 -1.26
CA ILE A 54 -2.75 -10.84 -1.95
C ILE A 54 -1.66 -11.09 -0.92
N ASP A 55 -0.68 -11.93 -1.28
CA ASP A 55 0.45 -12.20 -0.42
C ASP A 55 1.24 -10.92 -0.10
N PRO A 56 1.51 -10.62 1.18
CA PRO A 56 2.23 -9.42 1.58
C PRO A 56 3.64 -9.30 0.98
N CYS A 57 4.34 -10.42 0.76
CA CYS A 57 5.65 -10.39 0.13
C CYS A 57 5.56 -10.05 -1.36
N GLU A 58 4.50 -10.43 -2.06
CA GLU A 58 4.26 -9.98 -3.44
C GLU A 58 4.05 -8.46 -3.50
N VAL A 59 3.20 -7.92 -2.62
CA VAL A 59 2.97 -6.47 -2.55
C VAL A 59 4.27 -5.74 -2.22
N MET A 60 5.05 -6.25 -1.27
CA MET A 60 6.34 -5.70 -0.91
C MET A 60 7.33 -5.69 -2.09
N LYS A 61 7.42 -6.80 -2.85
CA LYS A 61 8.31 -6.89 -4.03
C LYS A 61 7.87 -5.95 -5.14
N GLU A 62 6.57 -5.80 -5.37
CA GLU A 62 6.06 -4.87 -6.38
C GLU A 62 6.37 -3.41 -6.02
N LEU A 63 6.24 -3.05 -4.74
CA LEU A 63 6.46 -1.68 -4.26
C LEU A 63 7.94 -1.34 -4.05
N TYR A 64 8.72 -2.27 -3.49
CA TYR A 64 10.08 -2.03 -3.02
C TYR A 64 11.14 -2.92 -3.67
N GLY A 65 10.78 -3.80 -4.60
CA GLY A 65 11.73 -4.74 -5.23
C GLY A 65 12.83 -4.08 -6.06
N LYS A 66 12.71 -2.78 -6.36
CA LYS A 66 13.74 -1.99 -7.05
C LYS A 66 14.71 -1.30 -6.08
N VAL A 67 14.44 -1.31 -4.78
CA VAL A 67 15.32 -0.71 -3.78
C VAL A 67 16.63 -1.49 -3.74
N LYS A 68 17.73 -0.77 -3.86
CA LYS A 68 19.08 -1.33 -3.76
C LYS A 68 19.76 -0.77 -2.52
N LEU A 69 20.70 -1.54 -1.99
CA LEU A 69 21.59 -1.04 -0.94
C LEU A 69 22.40 0.13 -1.53
N PRO A 70 22.43 1.29 -0.85
CA PRO A 70 23.40 2.33 -1.20
C PRO A 70 24.79 1.80 -0.88
N ASN A 71 25.67 1.76 -1.88
CA ASN A 71 27.10 1.52 -1.72
C ASN A 71 27.78 2.69 -1.02
#